data_AF-Q8IXA5-F1
#
_entry.id   AF-Q8IXA5-F1
#
_cell.length_a   1.000
_cell.length_b   1.000
_cell.length_c   1.000
_cell.angle_alpha   90.00
_cell.angle_beta   90.00
_cell.angle_gamma   90.00
#
_symmetry.space_group_name_H-M   'P 1'
#
loop_
_entity.id
_entity.type
_entity.pdbx_description
1 polymer ?
#
loop_
_entity_poly.entity_id
_entity_poly.type
_entity_poly.pdbx_seq_one_letter_code
_entity_poly.pdbx_strand_id
1 'polypeptide(L)'
;MVSALRGAPLIRVHSSPVSSPSVSGPRRLVSCLSSQSSALSQSGGGSTSAAGIEARSRALRRRWCPAGIMLLALVCLLSCLLPSSEAKLYGRCELARVLHDFGLDGYRGYSLADWVCLAYFTSGFNAAALDYEADGSTNNGIFQINSRRWCSNLTPNVPNVCRMYCSDLLNPNLKDTVICAMKITQEPQGLGYWEAWRHHCQGKDLTEWVDGCDF
;
A
#
# COMPACT_ATOMS: atom_id res chain seq x y z
N MET A 1 15.72 -11.21 44.69
CA MET A 1 14.30 -11.17 45.09
C MET A 1 13.47 -11.48 43.85
N VAL A 2 12.74 -12.59 43.87
CA VAL A 2 11.95 -13.13 42.76
C VAL A 2 10.54 -12.56 42.85
N SER A 3 10.04 -11.88 41.82
CA SER A 3 8.61 -11.61 41.54
C SER A 3 8.51 -10.73 40.30
N ALA A 4 7.55 -10.86 39.40
CA ALA A 4 6.63 -11.93 39.02
C ALA A 4 6.03 -11.39 37.72
N LEU A 5 6.22 -12.10 36.61
CA LEU A 5 5.60 -11.78 35.33
C LEU A 5 4.08 -11.94 35.48
N ARG A 6 3.29 -10.89 35.24
CA ARG A 6 1.85 -11.00 34.99
C ARG A 6 1.55 -10.37 33.64
N GLY A 7 1.10 -11.22 32.73
CA GLY A 7 0.92 -10.95 31.32
C GLY A 7 -0.12 -9.87 31.02
N ALA A 8 0.17 -9.12 29.96
CA ALA A 8 -0.80 -8.29 29.28
C ALA A 8 -1.55 -9.12 28.21
N PRO A 9 -2.80 -8.77 27.88
CA PRO A 9 -3.65 -9.55 27.00
C PRO A 9 -3.26 -9.34 25.53
N LEU A 10 -3.25 -10.43 24.75
CA LEU A 10 -3.15 -10.39 23.29
C LEU A 10 -4.40 -9.69 22.71
N ILE A 11 -4.25 -8.47 22.21
CA ILE A 11 -5.27 -7.83 21.37
C ILE A 11 -5.14 -8.42 19.97
N ARG A 12 -6.11 -9.26 19.59
CA ARG A 12 -6.26 -9.80 18.24
C ARG A 12 -6.77 -8.69 17.32
N VAL A 13 -5.86 -8.06 16.56
CA VAL A 13 -6.24 -7.14 15.48
C VAL A 13 -6.76 -7.98 14.31
N HIS A 14 -8.06 -7.87 14.03
CA HIS A 14 -8.67 -8.46 12.84
C HIS A 14 -8.31 -7.62 11.61
N SER A 15 -7.35 -8.10 10.81
CA SER A 15 -7.11 -7.58 9.47
C SER A 15 -8.23 -8.08 8.54
N SER A 16 -9.14 -7.19 8.15
CA SER A 16 -10.08 -7.45 7.06
C SER A 16 -9.32 -7.56 5.73
N PRO A 17 -9.69 -8.48 4.83
CA PRO A 17 -9.04 -8.62 3.54
C PRO A 17 -9.34 -7.38 2.67
N VAL A 18 -8.29 -6.79 2.11
CA VAL A 18 -8.38 -5.73 1.12
C VAL A 18 -9.03 -6.30 -0.15
N SER A 19 -10.28 -5.94 -0.38
CA SER A 19 -10.98 -6.19 -1.65
C SER A 19 -10.34 -5.34 -2.74
N SER A 20 -9.72 -5.99 -3.73
CA SER A 20 -9.18 -5.33 -4.92
C SER A 20 -10.29 -4.60 -5.71
N PRO A 21 -10.00 -3.44 -6.32
CA PRO A 21 -10.98 -2.77 -7.17
C PRO A 21 -11.17 -3.57 -8.46
N SER A 22 -12.41 -4.02 -8.70
CA SER A 22 -12.86 -4.55 -9.98
C SER A 22 -12.79 -3.45 -11.04
N VAL A 23 -11.70 -3.41 -11.81
CA VAL A 23 -11.59 -2.58 -13.01
C VAL A 23 -12.55 -3.13 -14.08
N SER A 24 -13.77 -2.58 -14.10
CA SER A 24 -14.69 -2.74 -15.24
C SER A 24 -14.30 -1.73 -16.33
N GLY A 25 -13.25 -2.06 -17.08
CA GLY A 25 -12.91 -1.37 -18.33
C GLY A 25 -13.85 -1.79 -19.46
N PRO A 26 -14.21 -0.88 -20.39
CA PRO A 26 -15.23 -1.13 -21.39
C PRO A 26 -14.78 -2.20 -22.38
N ARG A 27 -15.64 -3.21 -22.63
CA ARG A 27 -15.51 -4.16 -23.73
C ARG A 27 -15.53 -3.41 -25.06
N ARG A 28 -14.38 -2.92 -25.54
CA ARG A 28 -14.17 -2.67 -26.97
C ARG A 28 -13.66 -3.96 -27.60
N LEU A 29 -14.58 -4.71 -28.18
CA LEU A 29 -14.27 -5.72 -29.18
C LEU A 29 -13.52 -5.01 -30.32
N VAL A 30 -12.21 -5.20 -30.38
CA VAL A 30 -11.43 -4.92 -31.59
C VAL A 30 -11.73 -6.06 -32.56
N SER A 31 -12.82 -5.93 -33.31
CA SER A 31 -13.05 -6.76 -34.49
C SER A 31 -12.09 -6.29 -35.58
N CYS A 32 -11.09 -7.10 -35.90
CA CYS A 32 -10.33 -6.92 -37.13
C CYS A 32 -11.32 -6.95 -38.31
N LEU A 33 -11.41 -5.85 -39.05
CA LEU A 33 -12.15 -5.79 -40.29
C LEU A 33 -11.54 -6.78 -41.28
N SER A 34 -12.30 -7.82 -41.64
CA SER A 34 -12.08 -8.56 -42.87
C SER A 34 -12.58 -7.67 -44.02
N SER A 35 -11.68 -7.01 -44.72
CA SER A 35 -11.94 -6.44 -46.03
C SER A 35 -12.33 -7.59 -46.98
N GLN A 36 -13.58 -7.65 -47.43
CA GLN A 36 -13.93 -8.37 -48.65
C GLN A 36 -14.70 -7.45 -49.59
N SER A 37 -14.19 -7.43 -50.80
CA SER A 37 -14.49 -6.53 -51.90
C SER A 37 -15.93 -6.63 -52.41
N SER A 38 -16.46 -5.49 -52.83
CA SER A 38 -17.66 -5.32 -53.62
C SER A 38 -17.53 -6.00 -55.00
N ALA A 39 -18.51 -6.84 -55.36
CA ALA A 39 -18.69 -7.36 -56.71
C ALA A 39 -20.16 -7.23 -57.15
N LEU A 40 -20.35 -6.31 -58.10
CA LEU A 40 -21.29 -6.25 -59.23
C LEU A 40 -22.55 -7.14 -59.27
N SER A 41 -23.71 -6.45 -59.25
CA SER A 41 -24.74 -6.36 -60.32
C SER A 41 -25.33 -7.62 -60.99
N GLN A 42 -26.65 -7.69 -60.86
CA GLN A 42 -27.69 -8.13 -61.82
C GLN A 42 -28.08 -9.62 -61.98
N SER A 43 -29.29 -9.88 -61.45
CA SER A 43 -30.43 -10.62 -62.01
C SER A 43 -30.23 -11.99 -62.66
N GLY A 44 -30.84 -13.01 -62.05
CA GLY A 44 -31.20 -14.27 -62.69
C GLY A 44 -31.98 -15.14 -61.70
N GLY A 45 -33.27 -15.37 -61.97
CA GLY A 45 -34.17 -16.10 -61.10
C GLY A 45 -33.90 -17.61 -61.06
N GLY A 46 -34.47 -18.27 -60.04
CA GLY A 46 -34.49 -19.73 -59.95
C GLY A 46 -34.71 -20.22 -58.53
N SER A 47 -35.96 -20.54 -58.20
CA SER A 47 -36.37 -21.23 -56.98
C SER A 47 -35.78 -22.65 -56.93
N THR A 48 -35.34 -23.11 -55.75
CA THR A 48 -35.77 -24.37 -55.12
C THR A 48 -35.03 -24.59 -53.80
N SER A 49 -35.71 -25.29 -52.92
CA SER A 49 -35.59 -25.33 -51.47
C SER A 49 -34.55 -26.31 -50.91
N ALA A 50 -33.98 -25.90 -49.77
CA ALA A 50 -33.66 -26.65 -48.56
C ALA A 50 -33.20 -28.12 -48.67
N ALA A 51 -31.89 -28.35 -48.51
CA ALA A 51 -31.34 -29.56 -47.90
C ALA A 51 -29.94 -29.28 -47.31
N GLY A 52 -29.69 -29.72 -46.07
CA GLY A 52 -28.35 -30.00 -45.55
C GLY A 52 -27.79 -29.04 -44.50
N ILE A 53 -28.15 -29.24 -43.23
CA ILE A 53 -27.32 -28.83 -42.09
C ILE A 53 -26.40 -30.00 -41.75
N GLU A 54 -25.10 -29.87 -42.02
CA GLU A 54 -24.05 -30.72 -41.45
C GLU A 54 -23.04 -29.78 -40.76
N ALA A 55 -23.14 -29.68 -39.43
CA ALA A 55 -22.28 -28.84 -38.62
C ALA A 55 -20.94 -29.55 -38.33
N ARG A 56 -19.88 -29.17 -39.04
CA ARG A 56 -18.49 -29.55 -38.71
C ARG A 56 -17.89 -28.58 -37.70
N SER A 57 -17.64 -29.06 -36.48
CA SER A 57 -16.85 -28.40 -35.45
C SER A 57 -15.37 -28.29 -35.86
N ARG A 58 -14.92 -27.11 -36.32
CA ARG A 58 -13.49 -26.78 -36.38
C ARG A 58 -13.12 -25.99 -35.13
N ALA A 59 -12.36 -26.62 -34.24
CA ALA A 59 -11.70 -25.95 -33.13
C ALA A 59 -10.79 -24.83 -33.68
N LEU A 60 -11.25 -23.58 -33.53
CA LEU A 60 -10.47 -22.39 -33.82
C LEU A 60 -9.36 -22.28 -32.75
N ARG A 61 -8.17 -22.81 -33.06
CA ARG A 61 -6.93 -22.42 -32.40
C ARG A 61 -6.79 -20.91 -32.62
N ARG A 62 -7.14 -20.09 -31.61
CA ARG A 62 -6.99 -18.63 -31.68
C ARG A 62 -5.49 -18.31 -31.76
N ARG A 63 -4.97 -18.17 -32.98
CA ARG A 63 -3.68 -17.53 -33.23
C ARG A 63 -3.83 -16.05 -32.87
N TRP A 64 -3.15 -15.62 -31.82
CA TRP A 64 -3.13 -14.22 -31.44
C TRP A 64 -2.34 -13.41 -32.48
N CYS A 65 -2.88 -12.26 -32.90
CA CYS A 65 -2.17 -11.37 -33.82
C CYS A 65 -0.87 -10.85 -33.18
N PRO A 66 0.21 -10.63 -33.95
CA PRO A 66 1.46 -10.08 -33.42
C PRO A 66 1.25 -8.81 -32.60
N ALA A 67 0.34 -7.92 -33.03
CA ALA A 67 -0.01 -6.70 -32.29
C ALA A 67 -0.64 -6.99 -30.91
N GLY A 68 -1.47 -8.02 -30.80
CA GLY A 68 -2.06 -8.43 -29.52
C GLY A 68 -1.01 -9.01 -28.57
N ILE A 69 -0.06 -9.78 -29.11
CA ILE A 69 1.08 -10.30 -28.34
C ILE A 69 1.97 -9.14 -27.87
N MET A 70 2.26 -8.15 -28.73
CA MET A 70 3.05 -6.97 -28.38
C MET A 70 2.38 -6.10 -27.31
N LEU A 71 1.06 -5.90 -27.39
CA LEU A 71 0.33 -5.14 -26.38
C LEU A 71 0.35 -5.85 -25.03
N LEU A 72 0.16 -7.17 -25.00
CA LEU A 72 0.24 -7.94 -23.76
C LEU A 72 1.65 -7.97 -23.20
N ALA A 73 2.67 -8.09 -24.05
CA ALA A 73 4.06 -7.97 -23.63
C ALA A 73 4.33 -6.58 -23.02
N LEU A 74 3.83 -5.49 -23.62
CA LEU A 74 3.96 -4.15 -23.08
C LEU A 74 3.23 -3.99 -21.74
N VAL A 75 2.00 -4.49 -21.61
CA VAL A 75 1.24 -4.45 -20.35
C VAL A 75 1.95 -5.27 -19.28
N CYS A 76 2.42 -6.49 -19.60
CA CYS A 76 3.19 -7.31 -18.68
C CYS A 76 4.49 -6.61 -18.24
N LEU A 77 5.22 -5.99 -19.19
CA LEU A 77 6.44 -5.22 -18.88
C LEU A 77 6.12 -4.04 -17.95
N LEU A 78 5.06 -3.28 -18.22
CA LEU A 78 4.62 -2.17 -17.36
C LEU A 78 4.18 -2.65 -15.97
N SER A 79 3.45 -3.76 -15.89
CA SER A 79 3.04 -4.36 -14.61
C SER A 79 4.24 -4.86 -13.80
N CYS A 80 5.26 -5.42 -14.44
CA CYS A 80 6.49 -5.86 -13.77
C CYS A 80 7.36 -4.69 -13.24
N LEU A 81 7.12 -3.46 -13.70
CA LEU A 81 7.80 -2.26 -13.21
C LEU A 81 7.14 -1.66 -11.96
N LEU A 82 5.93 -2.10 -11.60
CA LEU A 82 5.28 -1.62 -10.38
C LEU A 82 5.93 -2.30 -9.17
N PRO A 83 6.49 -1.55 -8.21
CA PRO A 83 7.00 -2.14 -6.98
C PRO A 83 5.85 -2.85 -6.26
N SER A 84 6.05 -4.14 -5.94
CA SER A 84 5.15 -4.86 -5.04
C SER A 84 5.23 -4.17 -3.67
N SER A 85 4.19 -3.42 -3.30
CA SER A 85 4.05 -2.88 -1.95
C SER A 85 3.69 -4.02 -1.02
N GLU A 86 4.68 -4.84 -0.67
CA GLU A 86 4.54 -5.82 0.40
C GLU A 86 4.35 -5.05 1.71
N ALA A 87 3.24 -5.31 2.40
CA ALA A 87 2.99 -4.73 3.71
C ALA A 87 4.04 -5.28 4.69
N LYS A 88 5.01 -4.43 5.08
CA LYS A 88 6.07 -4.84 5.99
C LYS A 88 5.63 -4.68 7.45
N LEU A 89 5.56 -5.80 8.16
CA LEU A 89 5.51 -5.84 9.62
C LEU A 89 6.95 -6.00 10.14
N TYR A 90 7.44 -4.99 10.87
CA TYR A 90 8.78 -5.04 11.45
C TYR A 90 8.82 -5.88 12.73
N GLY A 91 9.91 -6.62 12.93
CA GLY A 91 10.23 -7.16 14.27
C GLY A 91 10.74 -6.05 15.20
N ARG A 92 10.61 -6.23 16.53
CA ARG A 92 11.05 -5.23 17.53
C ARG A 92 12.51 -4.79 17.32
N CYS A 93 13.45 -5.73 17.31
CA CYS A 93 14.87 -5.43 17.11
C CYS A 93 15.22 -5.07 15.66
N GLU A 94 14.46 -5.57 14.69
CA GLU A 94 14.61 -5.16 13.30
C GLU A 94 14.29 -3.67 13.15
N LEU A 95 13.17 -3.22 13.74
CA LEU A 95 12.81 -1.81 13.76
C LEU A 95 13.83 -0.99 14.55
N ALA A 96 14.23 -1.45 15.73
CA ALA A 96 15.21 -0.74 16.55
C ALA A 96 16.51 -0.47 15.77
N ARG A 97 17.03 -1.47 15.05
CA ARG A 97 18.21 -1.30 14.19
C ARG A 97 17.98 -0.29 13.07
N VAL A 98 16.86 -0.40 12.35
CA VAL A 98 16.53 0.56 11.27
C VAL A 98 16.42 1.99 11.79
N LEU A 99 15.76 2.20 12.93
CA LEU A 99 15.62 3.52 13.54
C LEU A 99 16.94 4.06 14.10
N HIS A 100 17.80 3.17 14.63
CA HIS A 100 19.16 3.49 15.02
C HIS A 100 19.99 3.96 13.82
N ASP A 101 19.93 3.24 12.69
CA ASP A 101 20.65 3.58 11.45
C ASP A 101 20.21 4.92 10.86
N PHE A 102 18.95 5.32 11.08
CA PHE A 102 18.46 6.65 10.73
C PHE A 102 18.88 7.75 11.72
N GLY A 103 19.55 7.42 12.83
CA GLY A 103 20.03 8.37 13.82
C GLY A 103 18.96 8.88 14.78
N LEU A 104 17.93 8.06 15.08
CA LEU A 104 16.88 8.44 16.03
C LEU A 104 17.26 8.25 17.50
N ASP A 105 18.31 7.47 17.80
CA ASP A 105 18.77 7.31 19.18
C ASP A 105 19.37 8.62 19.70
N GLY A 106 18.78 9.16 20.76
CA GLY A 106 19.12 10.47 21.32
C GLY A 106 18.55 11.67 20.55
N TYR A 107 17.82 11.47 19.44
CA TYR A 107 17.26 12.58 18.66
C TYR A 107 16.30 13.40 19.52
N ARG A 108 16.63 14.69 19.71
CA ARG A 108 15.86 15.63 20.55
C ARG A 108 15.71 15.17 22.01
N GLY A 109 16.62 14.33 22.50
CA GLY A 109 16.62 13.81 23.87
C GLY A 109 15.73 12.58 24.08
N TYR A 110 15.16 12.00 23.03
CA TYR A 110 14.42 10.75 23.10
C TYR A 110 15.34 9.57 22.78
N SER A 111 15.24 8.52 23.58
CA SER A 111 16.01 7.29 23.38
C SER A 111 15.46 6.50 22.20
N LEU A 112 16.25 5.58 21.65
CA LEU A 112 15.75 4.62 20.66
C LEU A 112 14.49 3.87 21.15
N ALA A 113 14.45 3.53 22.43
CA ALA A 113 13.32 2.84 23.06
C ALA A 113 12.01 3.63 23.01
N ASP A 114 12.07 4.97 23.09
CA ASP A 114 10.90 5.84 22.93
C ASP A 114 10.25 5.65 21.55
N TRP A 115 11.07 5.60 20.50
CA TRP A 115 10.60 5.44 19.13
C TRP A 115 10.04 4.06 18.84
N VAL A 116 10.67 3.01 19.39
CA VAL A 116 10.18 1.64 19.27
C VAL A 116 8.86 1.47 20.03
N CYS A 117 8.76 2.01 21.26
CA CYS A 117 7.50 2.01 22.01
C CYS A 117 6.38 2.75 21.26
N LEU A 118 6.68 3.94 20.71
CA LEU A 118 5.73 4.70 19.88
C LEU A 118 5.20 3.84 18.73
N ALA A 119 6.09 3.28 17.91
CA ALA A 119 5.72 2.48 16.74
C ALA A 119 4.83 1.29 17.07
N TYR A 120 5.06 0.64 18.22
CA TYR A 120 4.23 -0.47 18.67
C TYR A 120 2.80 0.00 18.98
N PHE A 121 2.64 1.06 19.77
CA PHE A 121 1.32 1.52 20.20
C PHE A 121 0.57 2.30 19.12
N THR A 122 1.24 2.81 18.08
CA THR A 122 0.57 3.42 16.93
C THR A 122 0.14 2.40 15.88
N SER A 123 0.99 1.44 15.52
CA SER A 123 0.74 0.57 14.35
C SER A 123 0.98 -0.92 14.58
N GLY A 124 1.44 -1.33 15.76
CA GLY A 124 1.93 -2.69 15.98
C GLY A 124 3.10 -3.03 15.06
N PHE A 125 3.95 -2.05 14.72
CA PHE A 125 5.08 -2.18 13.79
C PHE A 125 4.73 -2.38 12.31
N ASN A 126 3.47 -2.14 11.91
CA ASN A 126 3.06 -2.26 10.51
C ASN A 126 3.37 -0.98 9.72
N ALA A 127 4.33 -1.06 8.78
CA ALA A 127 4.73 0.06 7.93
C ALA A 127 3.61 0.57 7.01
N ALA A 128 2.64 -0.29 6.68
CA ALA A 128 1.50 0.04 5.82
C ALA A 128 0.20 0.28 6.62
N ALA A 129 0.29 0.52 7.94
CA ALA A 129 -0.88 0.81 8.76
C ALA A 129 -1.58 2.10 8.28
N LEU A 130 -2.90 2.02 8.14
CA LEU A 130 -3.74 3.13 7.70
C LEU A 130 -5.03 3.12 8.52
N ASP A 131 -5.32 4.25 9.16
CA ASP A 131 -6.54 4.45 9.95
C ASP A 131 -7.28 5.72 9.48
N TYR A 132 -8.60 5.71 9.62
CA TYR A 132 -9.49 6.75 9.11
C TYR A 132 -10.21 7.43 10.26
N GLU A 133 -10.02 8.75 10.38
CA GLU A 133 -10.66 9.56 11.39
C GLU A 133 -12.06 10.03 10.95
N ALA A 134 -12.92 10.34 11.92
CA ALA A 134 -14.29 10.77 11.66
C ALA A 134 -14.39 12.09 10.85
N ASP A 135 -13.35 12.92 10.86
CA ASP A 135 -13.29 14.16 10.06
C ASP A 135 -12.80 13.93 8.62
N GLY A 136 -12.52 12.69 8.24
CA GLY A 136 -12.00 12.32 6.91
C GLY A 136 -10.48 12.44 6.78
N SER A 137 -9.76 12.85 7.83
CA SER A 137 -8.30 12.72 7.85
C SER A 137 -7.87 11.26 8.02
N THR A 138 -6.61 10.97 7.70
CA THR A 138 -6.04 9.62 7.78
C THR A 138 -4.78 9.64 8.62
N ASN A 139 -4.55 8.58 9.37
CA ASN A 139 -3.30 8.33 10.09
C ASN A 139 -2.48 7.30 9.30
N ASN A 140 -1.24 7.65 8.93
CA ASN A 140 -0.49 6.93 7.90
C ASN A 140 0.82 6.34 8.46
N GLY A 141 1.05 5.07 8.13
CA GLY A 141 2.32 4.37 8.32
C GLY A 141 2.61 3.98 9.76
N ILE A 142 3.86 3.59 10.00
CA ILE A 142 4.29 2.99 11.28
C ILE A 142 4.10 3.92 12.48
N PHE A 143 4.21 5.23 12.29
CA PHE A 143 4.01 6.26 13.31
C PHE A 143 2.64 6.95 13.22
N GLN A 144 1.71 6.45 12.39
CA GLN A 144 0.34 6.97 12.28
C GLN A 144 0.29 8.50 12.10
N ILE A 145 1.07 9.03 11.15
CA ILE A 145 1.19 10.46 10.88
C ILE A 145 -0.07 10.98 10.18
N ASN A 146 -0.70 12.00 10.77
CA ASN A 146 -2.03 12.44 10.37
C ASN A 146 -2.03 13.42 9.16
N SER A 147 -2.90 13.15 8.18
CA SER A 147 -3.06 13.92 6.94
C SER A 147 -3.73 15.28 7.11
N ARG A 148 -4.26 15.61 8.29
CA ARG A 148 -4.81 16.94 8.61
C ARG A 148 -3.72 18.03 8.61
N ARG A 149 -2.46 17.66 8.83
CA ARG A 149 -1.34 18.62 8.93
C ARG A 149 -0.07 18.21 8.17
N TRP A 150 0.32 16.95 8.22
CA TRP A 150 1.71 16.58 7.92
C TRP A 150 1.97 16.17 6.47
N CYS A 151 1.05 15.41 5.88
CA CYS A 151 1.11 14.95 4.50
C CYS A 151 -0.19 15.30 3.76
N SER A 152 -0.21 15.19 2.43
CA SER A 152 -1.41 15.43 1.62
C SER A 152 -1.92 14.17 0.93
N ASN A 153 -3.24 14.00 0.89
CA ASN A 153 -3.96 13.02 0.06
C ASN A 153 -4.53 13.66 -1.21
N LEU A 154 -3.86 14.68 -1.76
CA LEU A 154 -4.36 15.54 -2.84
C LEU A 154 -5.58 16.40 -2.42
N THR A 155 -5.91 16.44 -1.13
CA THR A 155 -6.93 17.32 -0.57
C THR A 155 -6.44 18.78 -0.62
N PRO A 156 -7.21 19.72 -1.17
CA PRO A 156 -6.84 21.13 -1.17
C PRO A 156 -6.81 21.69 0.26
N ASN A 157 -6.03 22.75 0.47
CA ASN A 157 -5.96 23.51 1.72
C ASN A 157 -5.43 22.77 2.97
N VAL A 158 -4.72 21.65 2.79
CA VAL A 158 -3.98 20.97 3.87
C VAL A 158 -2.57 21.59 3.99
N PRO A 159 -2.05 21.89 5.20
CA PRO A 159 -0.73 22.49 5.39
C PRO A 159 0.43 21.71 4.75
N ASN A 160 0.33 20.37 4.70
CA ASN A 160 1.32 19.45 4.15
C ASN A 160 2.75 19.80 4.63
N VAL A 161 2.92 19.87 5.95
CA VAL A 161 4.16 20.38 6.56
C VAL A 161 5.38 19.56 6.14
N CYS A 162 5.26 18.24 5.98
CA CYS A 162 6.34 17.37 5.51
C CYS A 162 6.57 17.42 3.99
N ARG A 163 5.68 18.08 3.23
CA ARG A 163 5.77 18.27 1.77
C ARG A 163 5.86 16.95 1.00
N MET A 164 4.97 16.02 1.33
CA MET A 164 4.93 14.66 0.73
C MET A 164 3.50 14.15 0.63
N TYR A 165 3.30 13.10 -0.17
CA TYR A 165 2.02 12.40 -0.20
C TYR A 165 1.92 11.45 0.99
N CYS A 166 0.72 11.27 1.55
CA CYS A 166 0.56 10.33 2.65
C CYS A 166 0.83 8.87 2.23
N SER A 167 0.71 8.56 0.93
CA SER A 167 1.12 7.27 0.37
C SER A 167 2.61 6.98 0.54
N ASP A 168 3.46 8.01 0.57
CA ASP A 168 4.91 7.83 0.75
C ASP A 168 5.23 7.29 2.15
N LEU A 169 4.37 7.60 3.13
CA LEU A 169 4.49 7.14 4.52
C LEU A 169 4.09 5.66 4.72
N LEU A 170 3.49 5.04 3.71
CA LEU A 170 3.07 3.62 3.71
C LEU A 170 4.15 2.70 3.12
N ASN A 171 5.30 3.25 2.73
CA ASN A 171 6.40 2.50 2.12
C ASN A 171 7.07 1.59 3.16
N PRO A 172 7.41 0.32 2.82
CA PRO A 172 8.21 -0.53 3.68
C PRO A 172 9.58 0.10 4.01
N ASN A 173 10.16 0.92 3.13
CA ASN A 173 11.33 1.74 3.44
C ASN A 173 10.92 2.96 4.27
N LEU A 174 11.38 3.02 5.52
CA LEU A 174 10.94 4.03 6.49
C LEU A 174 11.57 5.42 6.31
N LYS A 175 12.39 5.67 5.27
CA LYS A 175 13.12 6.94 5.11
C LYS A 175 12.22 8.17 5.17
N ASP A 176 11.16 8.22 4.37
CA ASP A 176 10.26 9.39 4.32
C ASP A 176 9.47 9.53 5.63
N THR A 177 9.05 8.40 6.20
CA THR A 177 8.36 8.32 7.49
C THR A 177 9.23 8.84 8.64
N VAL A 178 10.50 8.47 8.69
CA VAL A 178 11.44 8.93 9.72
C VAL A 178 11.75 10.42 9.55
N ILE A 179 11.98 10.91 8.32
CA ILE A 179 12.19 12.33 8.06
C ILE A 179 11.00 13.17 8.53
N CYS A 180 9.77 12.73 8.23
CA CYS A 180 8.58 13.44 8.67
C CYS A 180 8.42 13.37 10.20
N ALA A 181 8.64 12.22 10.83
CA ALA A 181 8.59 12.08 12.29
C ALA A 181 9.63 12.96 13.01
N MET A 182 10.86 13.04 12.50
CA MET A 182 11.88 13.97 13.00
C MET A 182 11.42 15.42 12.93
N LYS A 183 10.71 15.80 11.86
CA LYS A 183 10.14 17.16 11.72
C LYS A 183 9.03 17.42 12.73
N ILE A 184 8.16 16.45 12.98
CA ILE A 184 7.10 16.54 14.00
C ILE A 184 7.71 16.74 15.39
N THR A 185 8.74 15.97 15.74
CA THR A 185 9.41 16.02 17.05
C THR A 185 10.19 17.32 17.30
N GLN A 186 10.36 18.18 16.28
CA GLN A 186 10.91 19.52 16.46
C GLN A 186 9.89 20.53 17.02
N GLU A 187 8.59 20.26 16.87
CA GLU A 187 7.52 21.08 17.47
C GLU A 187 7.61 21.07 19.01
N PRO A 188 7.05 22.08 19.71
CA PRO A 188 7.16 22.19 21.17
C PRO A 188 6.67 20.97 21.97
N GLN A 189 5.78 20.16 21.41
CA GLN A 189 5.26 18.95 22.07
C GLN A 189 6.22 17.75 22.00
N GLY A 190 7.20 17.76 21.08
CA GLY A 190 8.09 16.62 20.84
C GLY A 190 7.31 15.33 20.53
N LEU A 191 7.72 14.20 21.12
CA LEU A 191 6.96 12.93 21.04
C LEU A 191 5.59 12.99 21.72
N GLY A 192 5.34 14.01 22.56
CA GLY A 192 4.03 14.25 23.16
C GLY A 192 2.92 14.58 22.15
N TYR A 193 3.27 14.86 20.89
CA TYR A 193 2.31 14.98 19.79
C TYR A 193 1.47 13.70 19.62
N TRP A 194 2.10 12.52 19.76
CA TRP A 194 1.41 11.24 19.66
C TRP A 194 0.76 10.87 20.99
N GLU A 195 -0.56 10.82 21.00
CA GLU A 195 -1.34 10.38 22.16
C GLU A 195 -0.94 8.98 22.64
N ALA A 196 -0.69 8.07 21.71
CA ALA A 196 -0.20 6.72 22.00
C ALA A 196 1.09 6.74 22.82
N TRP A 197 2.07 7.58 22.46
CA TRP A 197 3.32 7.69 23.22
C TRP A 197 3.08 8.32 24.60
N ARG A 198 2.26 9.37 24.72
CA ARG A 198 1.92 9.95 26.02
C ARG A 198 1.30 8.93 26.98
N HIS A 199 0.37 8.11 26.51
CA HIS A 199 -0.37 7.18 27.37
C HIS A 199 0.42 5.89 27.65
N HIS A 200 1.22 5.43 26.70
CA HIS A 200 1.84 4.12 26.78
C HIS A 200 3.34 4.12 27.02
N CYS A 201 4.05 5.21 26.72
CA CYS A 201 5.52 5.27 26.77
C CYS A 201 6.06 6.33 27.74
N GLN A 202 5.46 7.53 27.76
CA GLN A 202 5.96 8.66 28.52
C GLN A 202 6.09 8.35 30.02
N GLY A 203 7.28 8.62 30.57
CA GLY A 203 7.56 8.48 32.01
C GLY A 203 7.67 7.04 32.51
N LYS A 204 7.80 6.05 31.61
CA LYS A 204 8.02 4.64 31.96
C LYS A 204 9.46 4.24 31.69
N ASP A 205 9.88 3.14 32.33
CA ASP A 205 11.11 2.46 31.93
C ASP A 205 10.87 1.73 30.60
N LEU A 206 11.58 2.15 29.56
CA LEU A 206 11.44 1.62 28.21
C LEU A 206 12.59 0.67 27.82
N THR A 207 13.47 0.30 28.75
CA THR A 207 14.66 -0.50 28.46
C THR A 207 14.32 -1.80 27.71
N GLU A 208 13.20 -2.45 28.06
CA GLU A 208 12.73 -3.69 27.41
C GLU A 208 12.47 -3.56 25.90
N TRP A 209 12.21 -2.35 25.39
CA TRP A 209 11.95 -2.13 23.96
C TRP A 209 13.17 -2.35 23.10
N VAL A 210 14.37 -2.19 23.66
CA VAL A 210 15.66 -2.35 22.95
C VAL A 210 16.54 -3.43 23.56
N ASP A 211 16.14 -4.01 24.69
CA ASP A 211 16.88 -5.09 25.33
C ASP A 211 17.04 -6.32 24.40
N GLY A 212 18.23 -6.89 24.40
CA GLY A 212 18.62 -8.03 23.56
C GLY A 212 18.67 -7.75 22.04
N CYS A 213 18.66 -6.49 21.60
CA CYS A 213 18.82 -6.16 20.19
C CYS A 213 20.30 -5.97 19.82
N ASP A 214 20.73 -6.62 18.73
CA ASP A 214 22.04 -6.39 18.13
C ASP A 214 21.98 -5.21 17.16
N PHE A 215 22.85 -4.21 17.38
CA PHE A 215 22.98 -3.01 16.53
C PHE A 215 24.23 -3.09 15.68
#